data_AF-A0A0N4YW89-F1
#
_entry.id   AF-A0A0N4YW89-F1
#
_cell.length_a   1.000
_cell.length_b   1.000
_cell.length_c   1.000
_cell.angle_alpha   90.00
_cell.angle_beta   90.00
_cell.angle_gamma   90.00
#
_symmetry.space_group_name_H-M   'P 1'
#
loop_
_entity.id
_entity.type
_entity.pdbx_description
1 polymer ?
#
loop_
_entity_poly.entity_id
_entity_poly.type
_entity_poly.pdbx_seq_one_letter_code
_entity_poly.pdbx_strand_id
1 'polypeptide(L)'
;MKGMNCFAADSVVTTVTGQKRMDHLAIGDLVLVPSAGDVLKYERVEMFYHREPETRAQFVVLFTESKKRLALTPLHLLPFGECQEMRSSRDFKIKSIVFSDVKKADGVDKWMRASRFAEKASVGDCVLSVADGGEVTVERIVKVGRQVSAGIYSPMTAEGALIVDGVLSSCFSQVESHTVQKVYYRIHNLHYFGGLRHLV
;
A
#
# COMPACT_ATOMS: atom_id res chain seq x y z
N MET A 1 8.05 2.32 -19.92
CA MET A 1 7.40 1.04 -19.59
C MET A 1 6.01 1.36 -19.08
N LYS A 2 4.96 1.12 -19.87
CA LYS A 2 3.56 1.47 -19.49
C LYS A 2 2.95 0.35 -18.63
N GLY A 3 2.16 0.70 -17.62
CA GLY A 3 1.32 -0.26 -16.88
C GLY A 3 2.03 -1.07 -15.79
N MET A 4 3.12 -0.54 -15.21
CA MET A 4 3.71 -1.10 -13.99
C MET A 4 3.11 -0.40 -12.76
N ASN A 5 2.94 -1.13 -11.66
CA ASN A 5 2.57 -0.60 -10.34
C ASN A 5 1.21 0.12 -10.26
N CYS A 6 0.19 -0.38 -10.95
CA CYS A 6 -1.13 0.26 -10.91
C CYS A 6 -2.20 -0.61 -10.25
N PHE A 7 -3.21 0.06 -9.70
CA PHE A 7 -4.49 -0.50 -9.27
C PHE A 7 -5.52 -0.35 -10.39
N ALA A 8 -6.57 -1.19 -10.34
CA ALA A 8 -7.66 -1.13 -11.29
C ALA A 8 -8.62 0.02 -10.98
N ALA A 9 -9.36 0.50 -11.98
CA ALA A 9 -10.34 1.57 -11.82
C ALA A 9 -11.46 1.26 -10.80
N ASP A 10 -11.82 -0.01 -10.65
CA ASP A 10 -12.85 -0.51 -9.74
C ASP A 10 -12.36 -0.74 -8.31
N SER A 11 -11.04 -0.67 -8.06
CA SER A 11 -10.49 -0.79 -6.70
C SER A 11 -10.98 0.32 -5.79
N VAL A 12 -11.05 0.04 -4.49
CA VAL A 12 -11.63 0.93 -3.48
C VAL A 12 -10.59 1.29 -2.43
N VAL A 13 -10.53 2.56 -2.07
CA VAL A 13 -9.78 3.06 -0.90
C VAL A 13 -10.76 3.54 0.16
N THR A 14 -10.34 3.49 1.43
CA THR A 14 -11.09 4.09 2.53
C THR A 14 -10.61 5.53 2.72
N THR A 15 -11.54 6.48 2.66
CA THR A 15 -11.29 7.90 2.93
C THR A 15 -12.00 8.36 4.19
N VAL A 16 -11.68 9.56 4.68
CA VAL A 16 -12.35 10.15 5.86
C VAL A 16 -13.87 10.30 5.70
N THR A 17 -14.38 10.33 4.46
CA THR A 17 -15.82 10.40 4.16
C THR A 17 -16.43 9.05 3.77
N GLY A 18 -15.68 7.96 3.91
CA GLY A 18 -16.09 6.61 3.53
C GLY A 18 -15.32 6.05 2.34
N GLN A 19 -15.83 4.97 1.76
CA GLN A 19 -15.19 4.29 0.64
C GLN A 19 -15.26 5.12 -0.65
N LYS A 20 -14.16 5.14 -1.39
CA LYS A 20 -14.04 5.84 -2.68
C LYS A 20 -13.38 4.93 -3.71
N ARG A 21 -13.95 4.87 -4.92
CA ARG A 21 -13.35 4.15 -6.05
C ARG A 21 -12.08 4.84 -6.54
N MET A 22 -11.13 4.05 -7.04
CA MET A 22 -9.82 4.50 -7.46
C MET A 22 -9.88 5.51 -8.62
N ASP A 23 -10.83 5.34 -9.54
CA ASP A 23 -11.04 6.28 -10.66
C ASP A 23 -11.59 7.65 -10.21
N HIS A 24 -12.35 7.66 -9.10
CA HIS A 24 -12.89 8.86 -8.46
C HIS A 24 -11.94 9.48 -7.43
N LEU A 25 -10.84 8.80 -7.09
CA LEU A 25 -9.83 9.30 -6.16
C LEU A 25 -9.15 10.54 -6.76
N ALA A 26 -9.01 11.58 -5.95
CA ALA A 26 -8.41 12.85 -6.34
C ALA A 26 -7.14 13.16 -5.52
N ILE A 27 -6.25 13.95 -6.12
CA ILE A 27 -5.14 14.56 -5.38
C ILE A 27 -5.74 15.40 -4.25
N GLY A 28 -5.19 15.25 -3.05
CA GLY A 28 -5.66 15.94 -1.86
C GLY A 28 -6.64 15.14 -1.01
N ASP A 29 -7.22 14.04 -1.51
CA ASP A 29 -8.04 13.14 -0.70
C ASP A 29 -7.22 12.52 0.44
N LEU A 30 -7.85 12.37 1.60
CA LEU A 30 -7.26 11.70 2.76
C LEU A 30 -7.66 10.23 2.74
N VAL A 31 -6.68 9.35 2.55
CA VAL A 31 -6.84 7.89 2.40
C VAL A 31 -6.22 7.14 3.57
N LEU A 32 -6.78 5.99 3.91
CA LEU A 32 -6.31 5.13 4.98
C LEU A 32 -4.99 4.45 4.58
N VAL A 33 -3.95 4.64 5.40
CA VAL A 33 -2.61 4.10 5.21
C VAL A 33 -2.12 3.46 6.51
N PRO A 34 -1.20 2.48 6.46
CA PRO A 34 -0.50 2.03 7.66
C PRO A 34 0.39 3.13 8.25
N SER A 35 0.71 2.98 9.51
CA SER A 35 1.65 3.80 10.27
C SER A 35 2.45 2.90 11.20
N ALA A 36 3.57 3.42 11.72
CA ALA A 36 4.36 2.75 12.74
C ALA A 36 3.45 2.23 13.88
N GLY A 37 3.73 1.04 14.38
CA GLY A 37 2.94 0.45 15.48
C GLY A 37 1.78 -0.44 15.03
N ASP A 38 1.65 -0.77 13.74
CA ASP A 38 0.43 -1.35 13.14
C ASP A 38 -0.81 -0.46 13.35
N VAL A 39 -0.60 0.85 13.50
CA VAL A 39 -1.67 1.84 13.61
C VAL A 39 -2.08 2.25 12.20
N LEU A 40 -3.35 2.59 11.99
CA LEU A 40 -3.82 3.19 10.76
C LEU A 40 -3.97 4.70 10.92
N LYS A 41 -3.62 5.46 9.89
CA LYS A 41 -3.84 6.91 9.83
C LYS A 41 -4.45 7.29 8.49
N TYR A 42 -5.00 8.48 8.43
CA TYR A 42 -5.37 9.10 7.16
C TYR A 42 -4.24 9.98 6.66
N GLU A 43 -3.89 9.84 5.39
CA GLU A 43 -2.84 10.60 4.75
C GLU A 43 -3.28 11.10 3.38
N ARG A 44 -2.70 12.22 2.94
CA ARG A 44 -3.04 12.86 1.67
C ARG A 44 -2.51 12.05 0.48
N VAL A 45 -3.34 11.93 -0.56
CA VAL A 45 -2.88 11.56 -1.91
C VAL A 45 -2.16 12.77 -2.52
N GLU A 46 -0.84 12.66 -2.67
CA GLU A 46 0.01 13.76 -3.13
C GLU A 46 0.01 13.92 -4.65
N MET A 47 -0.03 12.80 -5.38
CA MET A 47 -0.03 12.77 -6.84
C MET A 47 -0.52 11.43 -7.38
N PHE A 48 -0.73 11.38 -8.70
CA PHE A 48 -0.84 10.12 -9.43
C PHE A 48 0.37 9.97 -10.34
N TYR A 49 1.11 8.88 -10.21
CA TYR A 49 2.19 8.55 -11.15
C TYR A 49 1.61 8.09 -12.50
N HIS A 50 0.55 7.28 -12.44
CA HIS A 50 -0.28 6.91 -13.59
C HIS A 50 -1.74 7.24 -13.29
N ARG A 51 -2.43 7.83 -14.26
CA ARG A 51 -3.88 8.06 -14.26
C ARG A 51 -4.39 8.02 -15.70
N GLU A 52 -4.60 6.82 -16.22
CA GLU A 52 -4.94 6.59 -17.63
C GLU A 52 -6.25 5.78 -17.73
N PRO A 53 -7.43 6.44 -17.78
CA PRO A 53 -8.74 5.79 -17.75
C PRO A 53 -8.99 4.82 -18.92
N GLU A 54 -8.43 5.12 -20.09
CA GLU A 54 -8.66 4.35 -21.32
C GLU A 54 -7.64 3.22 -21.54
N THR A 55 -6.55 3.20 -20.76
CA THR A 55 -5.48 2.22 -20.93
C THR A 55 -5.95 0.85 -20.43
N ARG A 56 -6.02 -0.13 -21.34
CA ARG A 56 -6.33 -1.53 -21.01
C ARG A 56 -5.07 -2.23 -20.50
N ALA A 57 -5.17 -2.84 -19.33
CA ALA A 57 -4.08 -3.59 -18.72
C ALA A 57 -4.57 -4.95 -18.19
N GLN A 58 -3.63 -5.89 -18.08
CA GLN A 58 -3.86 -7.12 -17.35
C GLN A 58 -3.65 -6.87 -15.86
N PHE A 59 -4.51 -7.45 -15.03
CA PHE A 59 -4.43 -7.43 -13.58
C PHE A 59 -4.37 -8.86 -13.04
N VAL A 60 -3.55 -9.07 -12.02
CA VAL A 60 -3.62 -10.20 -11.10
C VAL A 60 -4.70 -9.88 -10.08
N VAL A 61 -5.63 -10.82 -9.87
CA VAL A 61 -6.76 -10.65 -8.96
C VAL A 61 -6.62 -11.64 -7.81
N LEU A 62 -6.44 -11.13 -6.60
CA LEU A 62 -6.29 -11.92 -5.40
C LEU A 62 -7.60 -11.92 -4.62
N PHE A 63 -8.05 -13.10 -4.21
CA PHE A 63 -9.18 -13.25 -3.30
C PHE A 63 -8.70 -13.80 -1.98
N THR A 64 -9.07 -13.15 -0.89
CA THR A 64 -8.73 -13.57 0.47
C THR A 64 -9.84 -14.41 1.10
N GLU A 65 -9.53 -15.11 2.19
CA GLU A 65 -10.50 -15.92 2.92
C GLU A 65 -11.66 -15.11 3.54
N SER A 66 -11.47 -13.80 3.77
CA SER A 66 -12.53 -12.86 4.18
C SER A 66 -13.31 -12.29 2.99
N LYS A 67 -13.12 -12.83 1.77
CA LYS A 67 -13.78 -12.42 0.52
C LYS A 67 -13.36 -11.05 -0.01
N LYS A 68 -12.25 -10.47 0.46
CA LYS A 68 -11.66 -9.28 -0.16
C LYS A 68 -11.13 -9.63 -1.54
N ARG A 69 -11.19 -8.66 -2.46
CA ARG A 69 -10.74 -8.80 -3.84
C ARG A 69 -9.81 -7.65 -4.18
N LEU A 70 -8.52 -7.93 -4.33
CA LEU A 70 -7.51 -6.96 -4.72
C LEU A 70 -7.09 -7.17 -6.18
N ALA A 71 -7.10 -6.12 -7.00
CA ALA A 71 -6.67 -6.17 -8.40
C ALA A 71 -5.46 -5.26 -8.66
N LEU A 72 -4.34 -5.85 -9.07
CA LEU A 72 -3.06 -5.16 -9.29
C LEU A 72 -2.45 -5.53 -10.63
N THR A 73 -1.73 -4.61 -11.28
CA THR A 73 -0.87 -4.99 -12.42
C THR A 73 0.18 -6.02 -11.99
N PRO A 74 0.63 -6.95 -12.87
CA PRO A 74 1.55 -8.04 -12.51
C PRO A 74 2.80 -7.63 -11.73
N LEU A 75 3.37 -6.46 -12.08
CA LEU A 75 4.62 -5.96 -11.50
C LEU A 75 4.42 -5.01 -10.32
N HIS A 76 3.20 -4.86 -9.81
CA HIS A 76 2.92 -4.09 -8.61
C HIS A 76 3.56 -4.76 -7.38
N LEU A 77 4.20 -3.99 -6.50
CA LEU A 77 4.81 -4.53 -5.28
C LEU A 77 3.76 -4.78 -4.20
N LEU A 78 3.64 -6.04 -3.78
CA LEU A 78 2.71 -6.48 -2.75
C LEU A 78 3.49 -7.15 -1.61
N PRO A 79 3.24 -6.77 -0.34
CA PRO A 79 3.75 -7.50 0.81
C PRO A 79 2.92 -8.77 1.02
N PHE A 80 3.53 -9.92 0.74
CA PHE A 80 2.94 -11.23 1.00
C PHE A 80 4.01 -12.25 1.40
N GLY A 81 3.61 -13.34 2.03
CA GLY A 81 4.51 -14.42 2.42
C GLY A 81 3.82 -15.55 3.18
N GLU A 82 4.62 -16.37 3.86
CA GLU A 82 4.11 -17.50 4.64
C GLU A 82 3.25 -17.02 5.81
N CYS A 83 2.05 -17.58 5.90
CA CYS A 83 1.06 -17.17 6.90
C CYS A 83 1.57 -17.29 8.35
N GLN A 84 2.34 -18.34 8.66
CA GLN A 84 2.87 -18.55 10.00
C GLN A 84 3.90 -17.47 10.36
N GLU A 85 4.80 -17.14 9.43
CA GLU A 85 5.79 -16.08 9.64
C GLU A 85 5.14 -14.70 9.79
N MET A 86 4.13 -14.41 8.97
CA MET A 86 3.38 -13.16 9.03
C MET A 86 2.64 -13.02 10.38
N ARG A 87 2.03 -14.10 10.87
CA ARG A 87 1.37 -14.13 12.19
C ARG A 87 2.36 -14.07 13.35
N SER A 88 3.44 -14.85 13.31
CA SER A 88 4.46 -14.84 14.38
C SER A 88 5.20 -13.50 14.50
N SER A 89 5.41 -12.80 13.38
CA SER A 89 5.95 -11.43 13.39
C SER A 89 5.01 -10.42 14.07
N ARG A 90 3.71 -10.75 14.19
CA ARG A 90 2.70 -9.97 14.94
C ARG A 90 2.55 -10.45 16.37
N ASP A 91 2.53 -11.77 16.62
CA ASP A 91 2.30 -12.36 17.95
C ASP A 91 3.41 -12.04 18.96
N PHE A 92 4.64 -11.78 18.48
CA PHE A 92 5.73 -11.29 19.34
C PHE A 92 5.39 -9.93 20.01
N LYS A 93 4.41 -9.19 19.47
CA LYS A 93 3.84 -7.96 20.05
C LYS A 93 2.93 -8.23 21.26
N ILE A 94 2.16 -9.33 21.25
CA ILE A 94 1.24 -9.67 22.35
C ILE A 94 2.02 -10.10 23.61
N LYS A 95 3.14 -10.81 23.45
CA LYS A 95 4.00 -11.22 24.58
C LYS A 95 4.93 -10.11 25.10
N SER A 96 5.13 -9.00 24.39
CA SER A 96 6.02 -7.90 24.82
C SER A 96 5.30 -6.81 25.64
N ILE A 97 3.97 -6.81 25.71
CA ILE A 97 3.21 -5.89 26.59
C ILE A 97 3.54 -6.12 28.08
N VAL A 98 4.12 -7.27 28.45
CA VAL A 98 4.51 -7.58 29.82
C VAL A 98 5.93 -7.16 30.21
N PHE A 99 6.80 -6.74 29.30
CA PHE A 99 8.15 -6.28 29.67
C PHE A 99 8.55 -5.03 28.88
N SER A 100 8.79 -3.97 29.64
CA SER A 100 9.30 -2.67 29.25
C SER A 100 10.61 -2.78 28.46
N ASP A 101 10.52 -2.82 27.13
CA ASP A 101 11.55 -2.37 26.19
C ASP A 101 10.87 -2.13 24.84
N VAL A 102 10.55 -0.86 24.57
CA VAL A 102 9.90 -0.40 23.34
C VAL A 102 10.87 -0.58 22.16
N LYS A 103 10.93 -1.78 21.59
CA LYS A 103 11.42 -1.97 20.23
C LYS A 103 10.33 -1.48 19.30
N LYS A 104 10.64 -0.47 18.48
CA LYS A 104 9.75 0.06 17.44
C LYS A 104 9.14 -1.10 16.64
N ALA A 105 7.85 -0.99 16.40
CA ALA A 105 7.04 -2.02 15.77
C ALA A 105 7.47 -2.28 14.32
N ASP A 106 8.27 -3.32 14.12
CA ASP A 106 8.83 -3.68 12.81
C ASP A 106 7.87 -4.52 11.95
N GLY A 107 6.63 -4.77 12.39
CA GLY A 107 5.70 -5.72 11.75
C GLY A 107 5.37 -5.36 10.29
N VAL A 108 4.56 -4.32 10.08
CA VAL A 108 4.19 -3.85 8.73
C VAL A 108 5.44 -3.45 7.93
N ASP A 109 6.36 -2.70 8.52
CA ASP A 109 7.55 -2.16 7.84
C ASP A 109 8.46 -3.27 7.28
N LYS A 110 8.62 -4.38 8.02
CA LYS A 110 9.36 -5.56 7.56
C LYS A 110 8.74 -6.12 6.28
N TRP A 111 7.43 -6.33 6.28
CA TRP A 111 6.73 -6.91 5.13
C TRP A 111 6.67 -5.95 3.95
N MET A 112 6.55 -4.65 4.20
CA MET A 112 6.65 -3.62 3.16
C MET A 112 8.00 -3.64 2.46
N ARG A 113 9.12 -3.74 3.20
CA ARG A 113 10.46 -3.88 2.63
C ARG A 113 10.65 -5.19 1.87
N ALA A 114 9.97 -6.25 2.28
CA ALA A 114 10.01 -7.56 1.65
C ALA A 114 9.00 -7.73 0.49
N SER A 115 8.36 -6.65 0.03
CA SER A 115 7.36 -6.71 -1.06
C SER A 115 7.94 -7.32 -2.34
N ARG A 116 7.12 -8.13 -3.00
CA ARG A 116 7.45 -8.82 -4.27
C ARG A 116 6.39 -8.49 -5.32
N PHE A 117 6.68 -8.79 -6.59
CA PHE A 117 5.69 -8.58 -7.65
C PHE A 117 4.42 -9.39 -7.42
N ALA A 118 3.26 -8.77 -7.62
CA ALA A 118 1.94 -9.35 -7.37
C ALA A 118 1.72 -10.65 -8.15
N GLU A 119 2.31 -10.80 -9.34
CA GLU A 119 2.23 -12.05 -10.12
C GLU A 119 2.88 -13.27 -9.45
N LYS A 120 3.71 -13.06 -8.43
CA LYS A 120 4.37 -14.14 -7.67
C LYS A 120 3.52 -14.63 -6.51
N ALA A 121 2.44 -13.93 -6.16
CA ALA A 121 1.52 -14.37 -5.11
C ALA A 121 0.77 -15.62 -5.56
N SER A 122 0.64 -16.59 -4.65
CA SER A 122 0.05 -17.90 -4.89
C SER A 122 -1.05 -18.20 -3.88
N VAL A 123 -1.94 -19.13 -4.22
CA VAL A 123 -2.93 -19.65 -3.24
C VAL A 123 -2.16 -20.28 -2.08
N GLY A 124 -2.53 -19.92 -0.85
CA GLY A 124 -1.84 -20.35 0.36
C GLY A 124 -0.89 -19.31 0.94
N ASP A 125 -0.40 -18.36 0.14
CA ASP A 125 0.29 -17.17 0.66
C ASP A 125 -0.68 -16.31 1.49
N CYS A 126 -0.12 -15.49 2.37
CA CYS A 126 -0.88 -14.51 3.14
C CYS A 126 -0.51 -13.08 2.78
N VAL A 127 -1.46 -12.16 2.97
CA VAL A 127 -1.31 -10.71 2.83
C VAL A 127 -1.67 -10.01 4.14
N LEU A 128 -1.20 -8.78 4.31
CA LEU A 128 -1.66 -7.90 5.37
C LEU A 128 -2.95 -7.21 4.94
N SER A 129 -3.96 -7.21 5.80
CA SER A 129 -5.28 -6.63 5.50
C SER A 129 -5.80 -5.84 6.69
N VAL A 130 -6.86 -5.04 6.49
CA VAL A 130 -7.56 -4.34 7.58
C VAL A 130 -8.90 -5.02 7.83
N ALA A 131 -9.13 -5.51 9.05
CA ALA A 131 -10.43 -6.04 9.47
C ALA A 131 -11.46 -4.92 9.69
N ASP A 132 -12.75 -5.27 9.77
CA ASP A 132 -13.83 -4.28 9.95
C ASP A 132 -13.66 -3.41 11.21
N GLY A 133 -12.97 -3.93 12.23
CA GLY A 133 -12.63 -3.18 13.45
C GLY A 133 -11.44 -2.22 13.31
N GLY A 134 -10.86 -2.06 12.12
CA GLY A 134 -9.70 -1.19 11.89
C GLY A 134 -8.35 -1.79 12.30
N GLU A 135 -8.32 -3.04 12.72
CA GLU A 135 -7.09 -3.75 13.06
C GLU A 135 -6.42 -4.35 11.82
N VAL A 136 -5.10 -4.29 11.76
CA VAL A 136 -4.35 -4.93 10.68
C VAL A 136 -4.19 -6.42 10.97
N THR A 137 -4.73 -7.28 10.11
CA THR A 137 -4.73 -8.74 10.24
C THR A 137 -3.93 -9.42 9.14
N VAL A 138 -3.75 -10.74 9.25
CA VAL A 138 -3.10 -11.59 8.23
C VAL A 138 -4.17 -12.46 7.60
N GLU A 139 -4.36 -12.32 6.29
CA GLU A 139 -5.38 -13.07 5.54
C GLU A 139 -4.74 -13.94 4.47
N ARG A 140 -5.21 -15.18 4.38
CA ARG A 140 -4.76 -16.13 3.37
C ARG A 140 -5.41 -15.86 2.02
N ILE A 141 -4.62 -15.93 0.96
CA ILE A 141 -5.07 -15.94 -0.42
C ILE A 141 -5.69 -17.31 -0.73
N VAL A 142 -6.97 -17.32 -1.07
CA VAL A 142 -7.73 -18.55 -1.39
C VAL A 142 -7.89 -18.76 -2.89
N LYS A 143 -7.74 -17.70 -3.69
CA LYS A 143 -7.82 -17.78 -5.15
C LYS A 143 -6.98 -16.68 -5.79
N VAL A 144 -6.28 -17.04 -6.87
CA VAL A 144 -5.57 -16.12 -7.75
C VAL A 144 -6.18 -16.21 -9.14
N GLY A 145 -6.56 -15.06 -9.70
CA GLY A 145 -7.13 -14.94 -11.03
C GLY A 145 -6.38 -13.90 -11.87
N ARG A 146 -6.83 -13.76 -13.12
CA ARG A 146 -6.38 -12.71 -14.03
C ARG A 146 -7.59 -12.06 -14.66
N GLN A 147 -7.55 -10.74 -14.84
CA GLN A 147 -8.55 -9.99 -15.58
C GLN A 147 -7.87 -8.98 -16.50
N VAL A 148 -8.54 -8.59 -17.57
CA VAL A 148 -8.15 -7.44 -18.38
C VAL A 148 -9.24 -6.39 -18.25
N SER A 149 -8.88 -5.20 -17.79
CA SER A 149 -9.80 -4.08 -17.61
C SER A 149 -9.17 -2.78 -18.08
N ALA A 150 -10.01 -1.79 -18.42
CA ALA A 150 -9.57 -0.44 -18.71
C ALA A 150 -9.36 0.34 -17.41
N GLY A 151 -8.42 1.29 -17.45
CA GLY A 151 -8.12 2.19 -16.34
C GLY A 151 -7.00 1.68 -15.47
N ILE A 152 -5.87 2.40 -15.49
CA ILE A 152 -4.75 2.20 -14.56
C ILE A 152 -4.50 3.44 -13.72
N TYR A 153 -4.34 3.24 -12.41
CA TYR A 153 -4.17 4.30 -11.44
C TYR A 153 -3.04 3.94 -10.47
N SER A 154 -2.14 4.88 -10.21
CA SER A 154 -1.04 4.73 -9.26
C SER A 154 -0.98 5.98 -8.36
N PRO A 155 -1.88 6.10 -7.38
CA PRO A 155 -1.83 7.19 -6.40
C PRO A 155 -0.58 7.05 -5.52
N MET A 156 -0.05 8.19 -5.07
CA MET A 156 1.11 8.24 -4.18
C MET A 156 0.77 8.96 -2.88
N THR A 157 1.23 8.36 -1.78
CA THR A 157 1.16 8.88 -0.41
C THR A 157 2.59 9.06 0.10
N ALA A 158 2.80 9.91 1.12
CA ALA A 158 4.12 10.14 1.69
C ALA A 158 4.68 8.90 2.40
N GLU A 159 3.80 8.11 3.02
CA GLU A 159 4.12 6.83 3.66
C GLU A 159 4.59 5.76 2.65
N GLY A 160 4.14 5.86 1.39
CA GLY A 160 4.48 4.86 0.38
C GLY A 160 3.69 3.57 0.47
N ALA A 161 2.58 3.58 1.20
CA ALA A 161 1.67 2.46 1.37
C ALA A 161 0.23 2.94 1.29
N LEU A 162 -0.69 2.04 0.92
CA LEU A 162 -2.11 2.31 0.81
C LEU A 162 -2.92 1.07 1.15
N ILE A 163 -4.07 1.26 1.79
CA ILE A 163 -5.06 0.20 1.96
C ILE A 163 -6.02 0.26 0.77
N VAL A 164 -5.95 -0.76 -0.10
CA VAL A 164 -6.79 -0.89 -1.29
C VAL A 164 -7.58 -2.19 -1.20
N ASP A 165 -8.88 -2.13 -1.40
CA ASP A 165 -9.80 -3.26 -1.27
C ASP A 165 -9.67 -3.98 0.09
N GLY A 166 -9.31 -3.23 1.14
CA GLY A 166 -9.06 -3.74 2.49
C GLY A 166 -7.73 -4.48 2.66
N VAL A 167 -6.85 -4.45 1.67
CA VAL A 167 -5.52 -5.09 1.67
C VAL A 167 -4.42 -4.04 1.60
N LEU A 168 -3.38 -4.22 2.38
CA LEU A 168 -2.22 -3.34 2.43
C LEU A 168 -1.34 -3.57 1.22
N SER A 169 -1.09 -2.50 0.45
CA SER A 169 -0.34 -2.51 -0.80
C SER A 169 0.74 -1.42 -0.81
N SER A 170 1.81 -1.64 -1.60
CA SER A 170 2.85 -0.63 -1.79
C SER A 170 2.41 0.46 -2.77
N CYS A 171 2.76 1.72 -2.51
CA CYS A 171 2.62 2.81 -3.48
C CYS A 171 3.89 3.03 -4.32
N PHE A 172 4.99 2.35 -3.99
CA PHE A 172 6.28 2.48 -4.66
C PHE A 172 6.69 1.19 -5.37
N SER A 173 7.42 1.33 -6.48
CA SER A 173 8.22 0.26 -7.09
C SER A 173 9.70 0.37 -6.72
N GLN A 174 10.46 -0.72 -6.73
CA GLN A 174 11.88 -0.68 -6.33
C GLN A 174 12.74 0.25 -7.22
N VAL A 175 12.40 0.42 -8.51
CA VAL A 175 13.12 1.31 -9.44
C VAL A 175 12.68 2.77 -9.28
N GLU A 176 11.39 3.00 -9.00
CA GLU A 176 10.84 4.34 -8.80
C GLU A 176 11.09 4.86 -7.39
N SER A 177 11.21 4.00 -6.38
CA SER A 177 11.47 4.39 -4.99
C SER A 177 12.78 5.17 -4.88
N HIS A 178 13.87 4.68 -5.47
CA HIS A 178 15.15 5.41 -5.45
C HIS A 178 15.13 6.75 -6.19
N THR A 179 14.28 6.94 -7.20
CA THR A 179 14.23 8.17 -8.00
C THR A 179 13.17 9.14 -7.49
N VAL A 180 11.98 8.66 -7.17
CA VAL A 180 10.86 9.42 -6.63
C VAL A 180 11.11 9.81 -5.18
N GLN A 181 11.68 8.94 -4.31
CA GLN A 181 12.11 9.40 -2.99
C GLN A 181 13.14 10.53 -3.13
N LYS A 182 14.15 10.40 -4.01
CA LYS A 182 15.14 11.46 -4.24
C LYS A 182 14.50 12.76 -4.74
N VAL A 183 13.55 12.69 -5.67
CA VAL A 183 12.85 13.86 -6.21
C VAL A 183 11.90 14.48 -5.17
N TYR A 184 11.14 13.68 -4.44
CA TYR A 184 10.27 14.11 -3.34
C TYR A 184 11.08 14.79 -2.24
N TYR A 185 12.13 14.15 -1.70
CA TYR A 185 13.02 14.77 -0.73
C TYR A 185 13.66 16.05 -1.28
N ARG A 186 14.00 16.11 -2.57
CA ARG A 186 14.57 17.31 -3.20
C ARG A 186 13.56 18.45 -3.30
N ILE A 187 12.31 18.19 -3.69
CA ILE A 187 11.24 19.20 -3.78
C ILE A 187 10.82 19.66 -2.38
N HIS A 188 10.64 18.72 -1.45
CA HIS A 188 10.22 19.01 -0.08
C HIS A 188 11.32 19.74 0.72
N ASN A 189 12.61 19.41 0.51
CA ASN A 189 13.72 20.18 1.09
C ASN A 189 13.91 21.55 0.44
N LEU A 190 13.60 21.73 -0.86
CA LEU A 190 13.63 23.06 -1.49
C LEU A 190 12.59 24.00 -0.86
N HIS A 191 11.39 23.48 -0.55
CA HIS A 191 10.35 24.29 0.08
C HIS A 191 10.57 24.53 1.58
N TYR A 192 11.26 23.63 2.30
CA TYR A 192 11.57 23.83 3.73
C TYR A 192 12.86 24.62 4.01
N PHE A 193 13.84 24.63 3.10
CA PHE A 193 15.10 25.40 3.27
C PHE A 193 15.20 26.66 2.40
N GLY A 194 14.21 26.96 1.55
CA GLY A 194 14.15 28.21 0.79
C GLY A 194 13.78 29.46 1.61
N GLY A 195 13.39 29.30 2.88
CA GLY A 195 12.88 30.39 3.73
C GLY A 195 13.90 31.08 4.63
N LEU A 196 15.17 30.65 4.68
CA LEU A 196 16.16 31.19 5.62
C LEU A 196 17.42 31.74 4.93
N ARG A 197 17.23 32.58 3.90
CA ARG A 197 18.28 33.48 3.41
C ARG A 197 17.66 34.78 2.94
N HIS A 198 17.32 35.66 3.88
CA HIS A 198 17.50 37.12 3.82
C HIS A 198 16.82 37.73 5.05
N LEU A 199 17.61 38.10 6.06
CA LEU A 199 17.49 39.34 6.84
C LEU A 199 18.53 39.32 7.98
N VAL A 200 19.50 40.24 7.81
CA VAL A 200 20.49 40.82 8.76
C VAL A 200 21.50 39.88 9.39
#